data_AF-A0A2H8TNJ9-F1
#
_entry.id   AF-A0A2H8TNJ9-F1
#
_cell.length_a   1.000
_cell.length_b   1.000
_cell.length_c   1.000
_cell.angle_alpha   90.00
_cell.angle_beta   90.00
_cell.angle_gamma   90.00
#
_symmetry.space_group_name_H-M   'P 1'
#
loop_
_entity.id
_entity.type
_entity.pdbx_description
1 polymer ?
#
loop_
_entity_poly.entity_id
_entity_poly.type
_entity_poly.pdbx_seq_one_letter_code
_entity_poly.pdbx_strand_id
1 'polypeptide(L)'
;MRNRMKLKREEQALDELIEEEKMHSQYKRDEVLRDEAEQRNKKLRVDSELIDSLARSNSDARDIVNTYTHKKEEIPAPKPKPISIPPINFTKFSTGVKFNQSSIPISIKEGPLFKYEPICQQLNGPACPEITQLESLGYMNYIRRESSQELAGGFLMKTSCLHYVQECVSALYERKTGKV
;
A
#
# COMPACT_ATOMS: atom_id res chain seq x y z
N MET A 1 -27.92 -21.10 21.53
CA MET A 1 -28.23 -20.42 20.25
C MET A 1 -28.33 -18.90 20.32
N ARG A 2 -28.88 -18.31 21.39
CA ARG A 2 -29.14 -16.85 21.51
C ARG A 2 -27.90 -15.94 21.37
N ASN A 3 -26.70 -16.41 21.78
CA ASN A 3 -25.46 -15.62 21.66
C ASN A 3 -24.92 -15.53 20.23
N ARG A 4 -25.09 -16.58 19.41
CA ARG A 4 -24.63 -16.57 18.01
C ARG A 4 -25.47 -15.65 17.13
N MET A 5 -26.77 -15.51 17.42
CA MET A 5 -27.66 -14.58 16.71
C MET A 5 -27.37 -13.12 17.05
N LYS A 6 -27.01 -12.82 18.31
CA LYS A 6 -26.58 -11.48 18.72
C LYS A 6 -25.28 -11.08 18.03
N LEU A 7 -24.29 -11.99 18.03
CA LEU A 7 -23.02 -11.78 17.36
C LEU A 7 -23.20 -11.49 15.86
N LYS A 8 -24.01 -12.28 15.15
CA LYS A 8 -24.30 -12.05 13.72
C LYS A 8 -25.00 -10.72 13.46
N ARG A 9 -25.87 -10.26 14.37
CA ARG A 9 -26.57 -8.98 14.21
C ARG A 9 -25.65 -7.79 14.45
N GLU A 10 -24.71 -7.94 15.38
CA GLU A 10 -23.69 -6.94 15.66
C GLU A 10 -22.67 -6.85 14.51
N GLU A 11 -22.26 -8.00 13.96
CA GLU A 11 -21.44 -8.10 12.75
C GLU A 11 -22.10 -7.39 11.56
N GLN A 12 -23.39 -7.66 11.30
CA GLN A 12 -24.14 -6.98 10.25
C GLN A 12 -24.25 -5.46 10.44
N ALA A 13 -24.44 -5.00 11.68
CA ALA A 13 -24.52 -3.57 11.97
C ALA A 13 -23.14 -2.87 11.82
N LEU A 14 -22.05 -3.59 12.13
CA LEU A 14 -20.69 -3.10 11.89
C LEU A 14 -20.38 -3.00 10.41
N ASP A 15 -20.79 -4.00 9.61
CA ASP A 15 -20.61 -3.98 8.16
C ASP A 15 -21.36 -2.80 7.52
N GLU A 16 -22.62 -2.56 7.92
CA GLU A 16 -23.41 -1.42 7.46
C GLU A 16 -22.73 -0.07 7.77
N LEU A 17 -22.18 0.07 8.97
CA LEU A 17 -21.45 1.29 9.38
C LEU A 17 -20.17 1.52 8.56
N ILE A 18 -19.43 0.45 8.25
CA ILE A 18 -18.22 0.51 7.42
C ILE A 18 -18.58 0.92 5.99
N GLU A 19 -19.68 0.41 5.45
CA GLU A 19 -20.17 0.79 4.11
C GLU A 19 -20.55 2.27 4.07
N GLU A 20 -21.28 2.77 5.06
CA GLU A 20 -21.62 4.20 5.16
C GLU A 20 -20.38 5.10 5.24
N GLU A 21 -19.39 4.74 6.07
CA GLU A 21 -18.15 5.50 6.19
C GLU A 21 -17.38 5.52 4.85
N LYS A 22 -17.32 4.38 4.17
CA LYS A 22 -16.68 4.25 2.86
C LYS A 22 -17.37 5.11 1.81
N MET A 23 -18.70 5.11 1.78
CA MET A 23 -19.49 5.95 0.85
C MET A 23 -19.28 7.43 1.14
N HIS A 24 -19.28 7.84 2.40
CA HIS A 24 -19.04 9.23 2.78
C HIS A 24 -17.60 9.69 2.47
N SER A 25 -16.61 8.82 2.66
CA SER A 25 -15.21 9.07 2.27
C SER A 25 -15.05 9.23 0.75
N GLN A 26 -15.75 8.41 -0.04
CA GLN A 26 -15.78 8.53 -1.49
C GLN A 26 -16.44 9.84 -1.93
N TYR A 27 -17.60 10.18 -1.37
CA TYR A 27 -18.30 11.43 -1.68
C TYR A 27 -17.42 12.66 -1.45
N LYS A 28 -16.69 12.71 -0.34
CA LYS A 28 -15.74 13.79 -0.05
C LYS A 28 -14.60 13.87 -1.07
N ARG A 29 -14.07 12.72 -1.50
CA ARG A 29 -13.03 12.67 -2.55
C ARG A 29 -13.56 13.18 -3.89
N ASP A 30 -14.77 12.77 -4.25
CA ASP A 30 -15.40 13.20 -5.50
C ASP A 30 -15.74 14.69 -5.49
N GLU A 31 -16.18 15.23 -4.34
CA GLU A 31 -16.41 16.67 -4.17
C GLU A 31 -15.12 17.49 -4.39
N VAL A 32 -14.00 17.05 -3.81
CA VAL A 32 -12.69 17.71 -4.03
C VAL A 32 -12.28 17.64 -5.51
N LEU A 33 -12.44 16.49 -6.17
CA LEU A 33 -12.12 16.35 -7.59
C LEU A 33 -12.99 17.24 -8.48
N ARG A 34 -14.29 17.38 -8.16
CA ARG A 34 -15.19 18.31 -8.88
C ARG A 34 -14.78 19.76 -8.67
N ASP A 35 -14.50 20.16 -7.42
CA ASP A 35 -14.04 21.51 -7.10
C ASP A 35 -12.75 21.86 -7.86
N GLU A 36 -11.78 20.94 -7.92
CA GLU A 36 -10.53 21.10 -8.65
C GLU A 36 -10.75 21.19 -10.17
N ALA A 37 -11.64 20.36 -10.73
CA ALA A 37 -11.99 20.40 -12.15
C ALA A 37 -12.68 21.72 -12.54
N GLU A 38 -13.61 22.21 -11.70
CA GLU A 38 -14.25 23.51 -11.91
C GLU A 38 -13.25 24.67 -11.86
N GLN A 39 -12.32 24.65 -10.89
CA GLN A 39 -11.26 25.66 -10.82
C GLN A 39 -10.36 25.62 -12.06
N ARG A 40 -10.00 24.42 -12.55
CA ARG A 40 -9.21 24.25 -13.77
C ARG A 40 -9.95 24.81 -14.98
N ASN A 41 -11.24 24.50 -15.13
CA ASN A 41 -12.05 25.00 -16.24
C ASN A 41 -12.23 26.51 -16.19
N LYS A 42 -12.40 27.11 -15.01
CA LYS A 42 -12.44 28.58 -14.83
C LYS A 42 -11.13 29.24 -15.27
N LYS A 43 -9.97 28.67 -14.90
CA LYS A 43 -8.67 29.18 -15.36
C LYS A 43 -8.53 29.11 -16.88
N LEU A 44 -8.86 27.97 -17.49
CA LEU A 44 -8.83 27.79 -18.95
C LEU A 44 -9.76 28.76 -19.67
N ARG A 45 -10.94 29.03 -19.11
CA ARG A 45 -11.89 30.01 -19.65
C ARG A 45 -11.33 31.43 -19.61
N VAL A 46 -10.74 31.84 -18.49
CA VAL A 46 -10.14 33.18 -18.35
C VAL A 46 -8.93 33.33 -19.29
N ASP A 47 -8.13 32.28 -19.46
CA ASP A 47 -7.00 32.28 -20.40
C ASP A 47 -7.46 32.37 -21.87
N SER A 48 -8.53 31.67 -22.24
CA SER A 48 -9.10 31.75 -23.60
C SER A 48 -9.77 33.10 -23.88
N GLU A 49 -10.46 33.68 -22.89
CA GLU A 49 -11.04 35.03 -23.00
C GLU A 49 -9.97 36.11 -23.25
N LEU A 50 -8.77 35.97 -22.67
CA LEU A 50 -7.63 36.87 -22.93
C LEU A 50 -7.18 36.77 -24.39
N ILE A 51 -6.98 35.56 -24.90
CA ILE A 51 -6.56 35.32 -26.29
C ILE A 51 -7.58 35.94 -27.26
N ASP A 52 -8.86 35.70 -27.02
CA ASP A 52 -9.94 36.21 -27.85
C ASP A 52 -10.03 37.73 -27.83
N SER A 53 -9.82 38.34 -26.66
CA SER A 53 -9.83 39.80 -26.51
C SER A 53 -8.66 40.43 -27.26
N LEU A 54 -7.46 39.86 -27.13
CA LEU A 54 -6.27 40.33 -27.85
C LEU A 54 -6.40 40.16 -29.37
N ALA A 55 -7.10 39.12 -29.83
CA ALA A 55 -7.26 38.83 -31.25
C ALA A 55 -8.34 39.68 -31.94
N ARG A 56 -9.42 40.04 -31.22
CA ARG A 56 -10.62 40.66 -31.83
C ARG A 56 -10.86 42.12 -31.42
N SER A 57 -10.33 42.58 -30.30
CA SER A 57 -10.59 43.94 -29.83
C SER A 57 -9.55 44.95 -30.36
N ASN A 58 -9.99 46.17 -30.63
CA ASN A 58 -9.13 47.30 -31.02
C ASN A 58 -8.72 48.17 -29.82
N SER A 59 -8.91 47.69 -28.58
CA SER A 59 -8.46 48.38 -27.35
C SER A 59 -6.96 48.20 -27.14
N ASP A 60 -6.35 49.08 -26.33
CA ASP A 60 -4.93 48.98 -26.00
C ASP A 60 -4.61 47.66 -25.28
N ALA A 61 -3.55 46.99 -25.71
CA ALA A 61 -3.14 45.70 -25.19
C ALA A 61 -2.81 45.75 -23.68
N ARG A 62 -2.34 46.91 -23.20
CA ARG A 62 -2.05 47.14 -21.78
C ARG A 62 -3.30 47.03 -20.92
N ASP A 63 -4.39 47.66 -21.34
CA ASP A 63 -5.66 47.64 -20.60
C ASP A 63 -6.27 46.23 -20.57
N ILE A 64 -6.21 45.50 -21.69
CA ILE A 64 -6.70 44.12 -21.78
C ILE A 64 -5.95 43.22 -20.78
N VAL A 65 -4.62 43.33 -20.72
CA VAL A 65 -3.80 42.53 -19.77
C VAL A 65 -4.13 42.90 -18.33
N ASN A 66 -4.31 44.19 -18.01
CA ASN A 66 -4.68 44.64 -16.66
C ASN A 66 -6.06 44.10 -16.22
N THR A 67 -7.04 44.05 -17.13
CA THR A 67 -8.34 43.43 -16.79
C THR A 67 -8.22 41.92 -16.55
N TYR A 68 -7.35 41.23 -17.30
CA TYR A 68 -7.08 39.81 -17.09
C TYR A 68 -6.37 39.55 -15.76
N THR A 69 -5.41 40.38 -15.35
CA THR A 69 -4.75 40.20 -14.04
C THR A 69 -5.75 40.30 -12.89
N HIS A 70 -6.67 41.27 -12.93
CA HIS A 70 -7.75 41.36 -11.94
C HIS A 70 -8.69 40.15 -11.98
N LYS A 71 -9.14 39.72 -13.16
CA LYS A 71 -9.99 38.51 -13.31
C LYS A 71 -9.29 37.24 -12.81
N LYS A 72 -7.98 37.13 -12.96
CA LYS A 72 -7.19 35.98 -12.52
C LYS A 72 -6.99 35.96 -11.00
N GLU A 73 -6.84 37.13 -10.37
CA GLU A 73 -6.79 37.29 -8.91
C GLU A 73 -8.13 36.99 -8.23
N GLU A 74 -9.25 37.22 -8.93
CA GLU A 74 -10.59 36.85 -8.46
C GLU A 74 -10.84 35.33 -8.44
N ILE A 75 -10.06 34.53 -9.19
CA ILE A 75 -10.15 33.07 -9.13
C ILE A 75 -9.58 32.63 -7.77
N PRO A 76 -10.39 32.09 -6.85
CA PRO A 76 -9.90 31.74 -5.51
C PRO A 76 -8.75 30.75 -5.62
N ALA A 77 -7.57 31.13 -5.14
CA ALA A 77 -6.50 30.17 -4.92
C ALA A 77 -7.02 29.07 -3.98
N PRO A 78 -6.62 27.79 -4.17
CA PRO A 78 -7.00 26.73 -3.26
C PRO A 78 -6.39 27.04 -1.89
N LYS A 79 -7.13 27.77 -1.06
CA LYS A 79 -6.83 27.89 0.35
C LYS A 79 -7.02 26.48 0.90
N PRO A 80 -6.02 25.90 1.58
CA PRO A 80 -6.26 24.66 2.30
C PRO A 80 -7.42 24.94 3.24
N LYS A 81 -8.59 24.32 2.98
CA LYS A 81 -9.67 24.28 3.96
C LYS A 81 -8.98 23.81 5.25
N PRO A 82 -9.02 24.58 6.37
CA PRO A 82 -8.41 24.10 7.60
C PRO A 82 -9.01 22.73 7.83
N ILE A 83 -8.15 21.73 7.98
CA ILE A 83 -8.55 20.39 8.34
C ILE A 83 -9.14 20.56 9.74
N SER A 84 -10.44 20.87 9.80
CA SER A 84 -11.25 20.65 10.98
C SER A 84 -11.25 19.15 11.09
N ILE A 85 -10.26 18.62 11.80
CA ILE A 85 -10.27 17.26 12.31
C ILE A 85 -11.54 17.27 13.16
N PRO A 86 -12.66 16.67 12.71
CA PRO A 86 -13.79 16.55 13.60
C PRO A 86 -13.25 15.82 14.83
N PRO A 87 -13.59 16.24 16.06
CA PRO A 87 -13.20 15.46 17.23
C PRO A 87 -13.65 14.03 16.94
N ILE A 88 -12.71 13.09 16.99
CA ILE A 88 -12.97 11.67 16.86
C ILE A 88 -13.88 11.34 18.03
N ASN A 89 -15.18 11.54 17.83
CA ASN A 89 -16.20 11.06 18.71
C ASN A 89 -16.19 9.56 18.46
N PHE A 90 -15.31 8.85 19.18
CA PHE A 90 -15.47 7.43 19.42
C PHE A 90 -16.93 7.26 19.80
N THR A 91 -17.71 6.71 18.88
CA THR A 91 -19.11 6.37 19.11
C THR A 91 -19.08 5.32 20.21
N LYS A 92 -19.25 5.79 21.45
CA LYS A 92 -19.32 4.99 22.65
C LYS A 92 -20.47 4.01 22.42
N PHE A 93 -20.12 2.77 22.11
CA PHE A 93 -21.04 1.66 22.12
C PHE A 93 -21.75 1.65 23.48
N SER A 94 -23.05 1.94 23.45
CA SER A 94 -23.90 2.11 24.62
C SER A 94 -24.21 0.74 25.23
N THR A 95 -23.28 0.21 26.02
CA THR A 95 -23.68 -0.67 27.11
C THR A 95 -24.08 0.26 28.25
N GLY A 96 -25.38 0.42 28.50
CA GLY A 96 -25.98 1.33 29.50
C GLY A 96 -25.64 1.02 30.97
N VAL A 97 -24.45 0.49 31.24
CA VAL A 97 -23.90 0.23 32.57
C VAL A 97 -22.68 1.13 32.74
N LYS A 98 -22.69 2.00 33.76
CA LYS A 98 -21.53 2.79 34.15
C LYS A 98 -20.43 1.84 34.63
N PHE A 99 -19.54 1.45 33.72
CA PHE A 99 -18.40 0.61 34.05
C PHE A 99 -17.37 1.47 34.77
N ASN A 100 -17.47 1.57 36.09
CA ASN A 100 -16.40 2.07 36.96
C ASN A 100 -15.30 1.01 37.04
N GLN A 101 -14.64 0.71 35.91
CA GLN A 101 -13.33 0.09 35.95
C GLN A 101 -12.33 1.21 35.76
N SER A 102 -11.57 1.49 36.80
CA SER A 102 -10.27 2.15 36.67
C SER A 102 -9.41 1.23 35.80
N SER A 103 -9.48 1.45 34.49
CA SER A 103 -8.51 0.91 33.55
C SER A 103 -7.19 1.55 33.92
N ILE A 104 -6.40 0.83 34.71
CA ILE A 104 -4.97 1.10 34.80
C ILE A 104 -4.51 1.07 33.33
N PRO A 105 -3.98 2.17 32.78
CA PRO A 105 -3.49 2.16 31.42
C PRO A 105 -2.32 1.18 31.40
N ILE A 106 -2.59 -0.05 30.95
CA ILE A 106 -1.54 -0.98 30.59
C ILE A 106 -0.88 -0.32 29.39
N SER A 107 0.24 0.34 29.65
CA SER A 107 1.14 0.79 28.59
C SER A 107 1.67 -0.47 27.93
N ILE A 108 0.93 -0.97 26.95
CA ILE A 108 1.46 -1.91 25.97
C ILE A 108 2.48 -1.06 25.21
N LYS A 109 3.73 -1.12 25.66
CA LYS A 109 4.85 -0.62 24.87
C LYS A 109 4.91 -1.55 23.67
N GLU A 110 4.17 -1.19 22.63
CA GLU A 110 4.27 -1.84 21.33
C GLU A 110 5.74 -1.73 20.93
N GLY A 111 6.44 -2.86 21.01
CA GLY A 111 7.83 -2.94 20.58
C GLY A 111 7.92 -2.61 19.10
N PRO A 112 9.14 -2.33 18.59
CA PRO A 112 9.32 -2.17 17.15
C PRO A 112 8.71 -3.37 16.41
N LEU A 113 7.95 -3.08 15.36
CA LEU A 113 7.33 -4.09 14.50
C LEU A 113 8.41 -5.07 14.02
N PHE A 114 8.16 -6.37 14.17
CA PHE A 114 9.07 -7.40 13.68
C PHE A 114 9.29 -7.22 12.18
N LYS A 115 10.55 -7.14 11.77
CA LYS A 115 10.97 -7.16 10.37
C LYS A 115 11.70 -8.48 10.14
N TYR A 116 11.21 -9.26 9.18
CA TYR A 116 11.90 -10.48 8.78
C TYR A 116 13.20 -10.11 8.05
N GLU A 117 14.32 -10.57 8.59
CA GLU A 117 15.61 -10.53 7.91
C GLU A 117 15.92 -11.94 7.38
N PRO A 118 16.19 -12.10 6.08
CA PRO A 118 16.52 -13.40 5.53
C PRO A 118 17.85 -13.89 6.11
N ILE A 119 17.92 -15.19 6.36
CA ILE A 119 19.15 -15.82 6.85
C ILE A 119 20.19 -15.75 5.72
N CYS A 120 21.26 -14.97 5.94
CA CYS A 120 22.38 -14.91 5.03
C CYS A 120 23.55 -15.69 5.62
N GLN A 121 23.89 -16.83 5.01
CA GLN A 121 25.07 -17.61 5.36
C GLN A 121 26.20 -17.29 4.40
N GLN A 122 27.39 -17.02 4.93
CA GLN A 122 28.58 -16.89 4.10
C GLN A 122 28.98 -18.27 3.59
N LEU A 123 28.83 -18.48 2.28
CA LEU A 123 29.25 -19.70 1.61
C LEU A 123 30.65 -19.49 1.03
N ASN A 124 31.64 -20.25 1.51
CA ASN A 124 33.00 -20.23 0.97
C ASN A 124 33.09 -21.06 -0.32
N GLY A 125 32.38 -20.65 -1.37
CA GLY A 125 32.27 -21.40 -2.61
C GLY A 125 31.60 -20.61 -3.74
N PRO A 126 31.42 -21.22 -4.93
CA PRO A 126 30.68 -20.59 -6.00
C PRO A 126 29.19 -20.45 -5.64
N ALA A 127 28.53 -19.47 -6.27
CA ALA A 127 27.10 -19.24 -6.06
C ALA A 127 26.29 -20.49 -6.48
N CYS A 128 25.41 -20.95 -5.59
CA CYS A 128 24.48 -22.03 -5.89
C CYS A 128 23.38 -21.51 -6.83
N PRO A 129 22.99 -22.25 -7.89
CA PRO A 129 21.88 -21.87 -8.75
C PRO A 129 20.56 -21.81 -7.97
N GLU A 130 19.61 -21.00 -8.46
CA GLU A 130 18.27 -20.96 -7.88
C GLU A 130 17.48 -22.22 -8.26
N ILE A 131 16.52 -22.64 -7.42
CA ILE A 131 15.67 -23.82 -7.68
C ILE A 131 14.94 -23.75 -9.03
N THR A 132 14.58 -22.54 -9.46
CA THR A 132 13.91 -22.25 -10.74
C THR A 132 14.83 -22.44 -11.95
N GLN A 133 16.14 -22.33 -11.77
CA GLN A 133 17.15 -22.41 -12.84
C GLN A 133 17.62 -23.85 -13.09
N LEU A 134 17.30 -24.80 -12.20
CA LEU A 134 17.84 -26.15 -12.30
C LEU A 134 17.39 -26.90 -13.56
N GLU A 135 16.18 -26.64 -14.04
CA GLU A 135 15.67 -27.25 -15.27
C GLU A 135 16.34 -26.68 -16.52
N SER A 136 16.50 -25.35 -16.60
CA SER A 136 17.12 -24.70 -17.76
C SER A 136 18.60 -25.02 -17.88
N LEU A 137 19.28 -25.23 -16.73
CA LEU A 137 20.68 -25.65 -16.67
C LEU A 137 20.87 -27.17 -16.85
N GLY A 138 19.78 -27.94 -16.97
CA GLY A 138 19.83 -29.37 -17.25
C GLY A 138 20.26 -30.27 -16.08
N TYR A 139 20.29 -29.76 -14.85
CA TYR A 139 20.67 -30.56 -13.67
C TYR A 139 19.72 -31.74 -13.41
N MET A 140 18.46 -31.64 -13.86
CA MET A 140 17.44 -32.68 -13.68
C MET A 140 17.60 -33.87 -14.63
N ASN A 141 18.44 -33.76 -15.67
CA ASN A 141 18.53 -34.80 -16.71
C ASN A 141 19.12 -36.13 -16.22
N TYR A 142 19.87 -36.09 -15.12
CA TYR A 142 20.61 -37.24 -14.57
C TYR A 142 20.05 -37.72 -13.24
N ILE A 143 18.87 -37.24 -12.84
CA ILE A 143 18.25 -37.57 -11.55
C ILE A 143 16.96 -38.34 -11.80
N ARG A 144 16.67 -39.31 -10.93
CA ARG A 144 15.43 -40.09 -10.98
C ARG A 144 14.23 -39.18 -10.73
N ARG A 145 13.20 -39.31 -11.58
CA ARG A 145 11.91 -38.64 -11.37
C ARG A 145 11.21 -39.13 -10.10
N GLU A 146 10.42 -38.24 -9.53
CA GLU A 146 9.56 -38.49 -8.38
C GLU A 146 8.38 -39.43 -8.70
N SER A 147 8.02 -40.26 -7.72
CA SER A 147 6.81 -41.08 -7.73
C SER A 147 5.59 -40.30 -7.23
N SER A 148 4.37 -40.73 -7.58
CA SER A 148 3.12 -40.11 -7.09
C SER A 148 3.00 -40.15 -5.57
N GLN A 149 3.50 -41.21 -4.93
CA GLN A 149 3.55 -41.32 -3.46
C GLN A 149 4.52 -40.32 -2.83
N GLU A 150 5.65 -40.06 -3.48
CA GLU A 150 6.68 -39.12 -3.01
C GLU A 150 6.19 -37.67 -3.13
N LEU A 151 5.55 -37.34 -4.25
CA LEU A 151 4.87 -36.06 -4.44
C LEU A 151 3.82 -35.79 -3.36
N ALA A 152 2.99 -36.81 -3.03
CA ALA A 152 2.00 -36.69 -1.95
C ALA A 152 2.64 -36.47 -0.57
N GLY A 153 3.88 -36.94 -0.37
CA GLY A 153 4.69 -36.68 0.82
C GLY A 153 5.45 -35.35 0.81
N GLY A 154 5.28 -34.51 -0.23
CA GLY A 154 5.98 -33.24 -0.39
C GLY A 154 7.42 -33.37 -0.89
N PHE A 155 7.82 -34.54 -1.35
CA PHE A 155 9.12 -34.74 -1.98
C PHE A 155 9.11 -34.20 -3.41
N LEU A 156 10.10 -33.38 -3.74
CA LEU A 156 10.34 -32.87 -5.08
C LEU A 156 11.77 -33.25 -5.49
N MET A 157 11.93 -33.83 -6.69
CA MET A 157 13.27 -34.08 -7.24
C MET A 157 14.11 -32.80 -7.26
N LYS A 158 13.46 -31.64 -7.53
CA LYS A 158 14.12 -30.33 -7.57
C LYS A 158 14.78 -29.94 -6.25
N THR A 159 14.13 -30.18 -5.11
CA THR A 159 14.68 -29.81 -3.80
C THR A 159 15.87 -30.69 -3.44
N SER A 160 15.81 -31.98 -3.76
CA SER A 160 16.92 -32.92 -3.54
C SER A 160 18.14 -32.59 -4.40
N CYS A 161 17.91 -32.28 -5.68
CA CYS A 161 18.97 -31.83 -6.58
C CYS A 161 19.64 -30.54 -6.09
N LEU A 162 18.84 -29.53 -5.72
CA LEU A 162 19.36 -28.27 -5.19
C LEU A 162 20.22 -28.49 -3.94
N HIS A 163 19.72 -29.31 -3.02
CA HIS A 163 20.43 -29.62 -1.79
C HIS A 163 21.79 -30.25 -2.07
N TYR A 164 21.84 -31.23 -2.96
CA TYR A 164 23.08 -31.87 -3.38
C TYR A 164 24.06 -30.88 -4.03
N VAL A 165 23.57 -30.02 -4.93
CA VAL A 165 24.41 -28.99 -5.56
C VAL A 165 24.95 -28.02 -4.50
N GLN A 166 24.10 -27.57 -3.57
CA GLN A 166 24.48 -26.68 -2.48
C GLN A 166 25.58 -27.28 -1.61
N GLU A 167 25.48 -28.56 -1.26
CA GLU A 167 26.54 -29.27 -0.52
C GLU A 167 27.85 -29.33 -1.31
N CYS A 168 27.79 -29.64 -2.62
CA CYS A 168 28.98 -29.72 -3.47
C CYS A 168 29.71 -28.38 -3.62
N VAL A 169 28.97 -27.26 -3.67
CA VAL A 169 29.56 -25.93 -3.81
C VAL A 169 29.94 -25.31 -2.47
N SER A 170 29.34 -25.76 -1.37
CA SER A 170 29.66 -25.27 -0.03
C SER A 170 31.11 -25.58 0.35
N ALA A 171 31.78 -24.60 0.97
CA ALA A 171 33.14 -24.74 1.50
C ALA A 171 34.24 -25.13 0.48
N LEU A 172 33.99 -25.04 -0.83
CA LEU A 172 34.97 -25.40 -1.86
C LEU A 172 36.25 -24.56 -1.81
N TYR A 173 36.16 -23.30 -1.37
CA TYR A 173 37.29 -22.38 -1.26
C TYR A 173 37.98 -22.40 0.10
N GLU A 174 37.56 -23.28 1.01
CA GLU A 174 38.20 -23.42 2.31
C GLU A 174 39.56 -24.11 2.14
N ARG A 175 40.63 -23.32 2.32
CA ARG A 175 41.98 -23.88 2.44
C ARG A 175 42.04 -24.60 3.79
N LYS A 176 42.28 -25.92 3.78
CA LYS A 176 42.67 -26.64 5.00
C LYS A 176 43.93 -25.98 5.57
N THR A 177 43.79 -25.18 6.61
CA THR A 177 44.92 -24.74 7.43
C THR A 177 45.35 -25.93 8.26
N GLY A 178 46.04 -26.88 7.63
CA GLY A 178 46.73 -27.96 8.32
C GLY A 178 47.84 -27.36 9.16
N LYS A 179 47.55 -27.03 10.42
CA LYS A 179 48.55 -27.17 11.47
C LYS A 179 48.56 -28.66 11.81
N VAL A 180 49.47 -29.39 11.17
CA VAL A 180 49.99 -30.67 11.68
C VAL A 180 51.08 -30.32 12.68
#